data_AF-A0AAU9IEH6-F1
#
_entry.id   AF-A0AAU9IEH6-F1
#
_cell.length_a   1.000
_cell.length_b   1.000
_cell.length_c   1.000
_cell.angle_alpha   90.00
_cell.angle_beta   90.00
_cell.angle_gamma   90.00
#
_symmetry.space_group_name_H-M   'P 1'
#
loop_
_entity.id
_entity.type
_entity.pdbx_description
1 polymer ?
#
loop_
_entity_poly.entity_id
_entity_poly.type
_entity_poly.pdbx_seq_one_letter_code
_entity_poly.pdbx_strand_id
1 'polypeptide(L)'
;MSELQERIERTMRKIEDFYFGDEGDSGEQMLSSFAEKYSHLFNRHMRATEVENRLEHTLAYQEFQNIFEAKLDELVSSEGWTVDQFFSELKGRVEEDEDCAVFVQVILSISDYSSFVDMMASYCKHHRK
;
A
#
# COMPACT_ATOMS: atom_id res chain seq x y z
N MET A 1 -6.12 5.45 28.32
CA MET A 1 -5.44 5.56 27.03
C MET A 1 -4.20 6.40 27.23
N SER A 2 -3.04 5.92 26.80
CA SER A 2 -1.79 6.72 26.85
C SER A 2 -1.72 7.63 25.61
N GLU A 3 -1.05 8.79 25.71
CA GLU A 3 -0.84 9.69 24.56
C GLU A 3 -0.17 8.96 23.38
N LEU A 4 0.70 7.99 23.68
CA LEU A 4 1.37 7.13 22.71
C LEU A 4 0.36 6.25 21.95
N GLN A 5 -0.57 5.62 22.66
CA GLN A 5 -1.58 4.76 22.07
C GLN A 5 -2.55 5.56 21.18
N GLU A 6 -3.01 6.72 21.64
CA GLU A 6 -3.87 7.60 20.83
C GLU A 6 -3.16 8.06 19.54
N ARG A 7 -1.85 8.28 19.61
CA ARG A 7 -1.05 8.67 18.43
C ARG A 7 -0.88 7.52 17.45
N ILE A 8 -0.72 6.28 17.91
CA ILE A 8 -0.67 5.09 17.06
C ILE A 8 -2.01 4.92 16.34
N GLU A 9 -3.12 4.95 17.07
CA GLU A 9 -4.47 4.79 16.51
C GLU A 9 -4.80 5.87 15.47
N ARG A 10 -4.43 7.15 15.73
CA ARG A 10 -4.59 8.22 14.74
C ARG A 10 -3.75 7.99 13.49
N THR A 11 -2.52 7.50 13.65
CA THR A 11 -1.62 7.21 12.52
C THR A 11 -2.18 6.06 11.68
N MET A 12 -2.62 4.97 12.31
CA MET A 12 -3.27 3.85 11.65
C MET A 12 -4.51 4.29 10.87
N ARG A 13 -5.40 5.06 11.51
CA ARG A 13 -6.62 5.57 10.87
C ARG A 13 -6.32 6.43 9.65
N LYS A 14 -5.34 7.34 9.72
CA LYS A 14 -4.92 8.13 8.55
C LYS A 14 -4.47 7.28 7.37
N ILE A 15 -3.74 6.21 7.66
CA ILE A 15 -3.25 5.29 6.63
C ILE A 15 -4.42 4.49 6.05
N GLU A 16 -5.32 4.00 6.89
CA GLU A 16 -6.53 3.30 6.46
C GLU A 16 -7.44 4.19 5.62
N ASP A 17 -7.71 5.42 6.07
CA ASP A 17 -8.53 6.40 5.35
C ASP A 17 -7.94 6.71 3.97
N PHE A 18 -6.60 6.77 3.84
CA PHE A 18 -5.97 6.97 2.54
C PHE A 18 -6.13 5.76 1.61
N TYR A 19 -5.83 4.55 2.08
CA TYR A 19 -5.84 3.35 1.22
C TYR A 19 -7.23 2.74 0.99
N PHE A 20 -8.16 2.95 1.91
CA PHE A 20 -9.49 2.31 1.92
C PHE A 20 -10.66 3.30 2.02
N GLY A 21 -10.40 4.59 2.24
CA GLY A 21 -11.44 5.60 2.27
C GLY A 21 -11.88 6.04 0.87
N ASP A 22 -13.09 6.60 0.79
CA ASP A 22 -13.71 7.09 -0.44
C ASP A 22 -13.36 8.57 -0.75
N GLU A 23 -12.33 9.14 -0.11
CA GLU A 23 -11.99 10.55 -0.26
C GLU A 23 -11.28 10.88 -1.59
N GLY A 24 -11.34 12.14 -2.00
CA GLY A 24 -10.90 12.61 -3.32
C GLY A 24 -9.39 12.60 -3.60
N ASP A 25 -8.54 12.32 -2.60
CA ASP A 25 -7.09 12.09 -2.73
C ASP A 25 -6.76 10.73 -2.11
N SER A 26 -7.37 9.67 -2.66
CA SER A 26 -7.26 8.31 -2.16
C SER A 26 -6.16 7.51 -2.84
N GLY A 27 -5.78 6.41 -2.19
CA GLY A 27 -4.91 5.39 -2.75
C GLY A 27 -5.41 4.92 -4.12
N GLU A 28 -6.71 4.81 -4.35
CA GLU A 28 -7.25 4.40 -5.66
C GLU A 28 -6.84 5.33 -6.80
N GLN A 29 -6.83 6.66 -6.59
CA GLN A 29 -6.40 7.61 -7.63
C GLN A 29 -4.90 7.54 -7.89
N MET A 30 -4.11 7.41 -6.82
CA MET A 30 -2.67 7.19 -6.90
C MET A 30 -2.35 5.92 -7.71
N LEU A 31 -3.04 4.82 -7.38
CA LEU A 31 -2.89 3.53 -8.05
C LEU A 31 -3.37 3.59 -9.50
N SER A 32 -4.48 4.27 -9.79
CA SER A 32 -4.99 4.42 -11.15
C SER A 32 -4.03 5.19 -12.05
N SER A 33 -3.44 6.27 -11.54
CA SER A 33 -2.45 7.07 -12.27
C SER A 33 -1.18 6.27 -12.56
N PHE A 34 -0.71 5.50 -11.57
CA PHE A 34 0.41 4.58 -11.74
C PHE A 34 0.07 3.47 -12.77
N ALA A 35 -1.12 2.88 -12.65
CA ALA A 35 -1.55 1.78 -13.51
C ALA A 35 -1.71 2.24 -14.96
N GLU A 36 -2.20 3.46 -15.21
CA GLU A 36 -2.27 4.04 -16.57
C GLU A 36 -0.89 4.02 -17.24
N LYS A 37 0.14 4.52 -16.54
CA LYS A 37 1.53 4.59 -17.01
C LYS A 37 2.07 3.22 -17.41
N TYR A 38 1.83 2.19 -16.60
CA TYR A 38 2.39 0.85 -16.80
C TYR A 38 1.46 -0.15 -17.48
N SER A 39 0.21 0.23 -17.75
CA SER A 39 -0.85 -0.64 -18.30
C SER A 39 -0.46 -1.38 -19.57
N HIS A 40 0.47 -0.83 -20.36
CA HIS A 40 0.97 -1.42 -21.60
C HIS A 40 1.79 -2.70 -21.40
N LEU A 41 2.40 -2.88 -20.22
CA LEU A 41 3.19 -4.07 -19.87
C LEU A 41 2.31 -5.23 -19.36
N PHE A 42 1.13 -4.91 -18.82
CA PHE A 42 0.24 -5.87 -18.17
C PHE A 42 -0.95 -6.26 -19.07
N ASN A 43 -1.62 -7.37 -18.73
CA ASN A 43 -2.85 -7.79 -19.38
C ASN A 43 -3.90 -8.24 -18.36
N ARG A 44 -5.18 -8.28 -18.76
CA ARG A 44 -6.32 -8.58 -17.86
C ARG A 44 -6.37 -10.01 -17.29
N HIS A 45 -5.57 -10.93 -17.82
CA HIS A 45 -5.51 -12.35 -17.41
C HIS A 45 -4.22 -12.69 -16.67
N MET A 46 -3.37 -11.68 -16.48
CA MET A 46 -2.05 -11.81 -15.92
C MET A 46 -2.13 -12.14 -14.42
N ARG A 47 -1.35 -13.11 -13.95
CA ARG A 47 -1.27 -13.51 -12.54
C ARG A 47 0.15 -13.39 -12.01
N ALA A 48 0.30 -13.08 -10.73
CA ALA A 48 1.61 -12.90 -10.09
C ALA A 48 2.60 -14.05 -10.39
N THR A 49 2.11 -15.30 -10.33
CA THR A 49 2.89 -16.52 -10.62
C THR A 49 3.40 -16.65 -12.05
N GLU A 50 2.89 -15.86 -13.00
CA GLU A 50 3.25 -15.90 -14.43
C GLU A 50 4.16 -14.74 -14.85
N VAL A 51 4.41 -13.77 -13.96
CA VAL A 51 4.86 -12.40 -14.31
C VAL A 51 6.21 -12.05 -13.69
N GLU A 52 6.59 -12.77 -12.63
CA GLU A 52 7.72 -12.53 -11.72
C GLU A 52 9.12 -12.51 -12.38
N ASN A 53 9.22 -12.64 -13.72
CA ASN A 53 10.50 -12.83 -14.41
C ASN A 53 10.76 -11.90 -15.61
N ARG A 54 9.95 -10.87 -15.85
CA ARG A 54 10.30 -9.82 -16.84
C ARG A 54 10.86 -8.59 -16.15
N LEU A 55 12.03 -8.15 -16.60
CA LEU A 55 12.73 -6.96 -16.07
C LEU A 55 11.81 -5.73 -16.01
N GLU A 56 10.94 -5.55 -17.01
CA GLU A 56 10.02 -4.40 -17.06
C GLU A 56 8.99 -4.43 -15.93
N HIS A 57 8.52 -5.61 -15.52
CA HIS A 57 7.59 -5.75 -14.40
C HIS A 57 8.29 -5.53 -13.06
N THR A 58 9.53 -5.98 -12.92
CA THR A 58 10.34 -5.71 -11.73
C THR A 58 10.58 -4.21 -11.57
N LEU A 59 10.90 -3.50 -12.67
CA LEU A 59 11.07 -2.04 -12.64
C LEU A 59 9.77 -1.31 -12.31
N ALA A 60 8.65 -1.74 -12.88
CA ALA A 60 7.34 -1.19 -12.54
C ALA A 60 7.00 -1.41 -11.05
N TYR A 61 7.27 -2.61 -10.53
CA TYR A 61 7.04 -2.92 -9.12
C TYR A 61 7.93 -2.09 -8.18
N GLN A 62 9.20 -1.88 -8.52
CA GLN A 62 10.08 -1.00 -7.74
C GLN A 62 9.56 0.45 -7.70
N GLU A 63 9.06 0.97 -8.82
CA GLU A 63 8.45 2.30 -8.81
C GLU A 63 7.17 2.33 -7.97
N PHE A 64 6.34 1.30 -8.06
CA PHE A 64 5.16 1.16 -7.19
C PHE A 64 5.53 1.17 -5.70
N GLN A 65 6.55 0.40 -5.31
CA GLN A 65 7.05 0.38 -3.93
C GLN A 65 7.51 1.76 -3.48
N ASN A 66 8.26 2.48 -4.31
CA ASN A 66 8.71 3.84 -3.99
C ASN A 66 7.55 4.81 -3.77
N ILE A 67 6.49 4.73 -4.59
CA ILE A 67 5.30 5.57 -4.42
C ILE A 67 4.56 5.22 -3.13
N PHE A 68 4.38 3.94 -2.86
CA PHE A 68 3.73 3.44 -1.64
C PHE A 68 4.49 3.86 -0.38
N GLU A 69 5.81 3.65 -0.35
CA GLU A 69 6.69 4.02 0.76
C GLU A 69 6.74 5.53 0.98
N ALA A 70 6.83 6.33 -0.10
CA ALA A 70 6.82 7.78 0.00
C ALA A 70 5.51 8.30 0.60
N LYS A 71 4.36 7.73 0.21
CA LYS A 71 3.07 8.14 0.76
C LYS A 71 2.90 7.69 2.21
N LEU A 72 3.38 6.49 2.54
CA LEU A 72 3.39 6.01 3.92
C LEU A 72 4.25 6.91 4.82
N ASP A 73 5.44 7.30 4.36
CA ASP A 73 6.32 8.23 5.07
C ASP A 73 5.67 9.59 5.29
N GLU A 74 4.97 10.14 4.28
CA GLU A 74 4.21 11.39 4.40
C GLU A 74 3.14 11.30 5.49
N LEU A 75 2.33 10.24 5.47
CA LEU A 75 1.22 10.03 6.42
C LEU A 75 1.75 9.86 7.86
N VAL A 76 2.79 9.06 8.03
CA VAL A 76 3.43 8.79 9.33
C VAL A 76 4.15 10.04 9.86
N SER A 77 4.87 10.76 9.00
CA SER A 77 5.55 12.02 9.32
C SER A 77 4.58 13.12 9.71
N SER A 78 3.35 13.13 9.16
CA SER A 78 2.31 14.08 9.54
C SER A 78 1.87 13.95 11.00
N GLU A 79 2.07 12.78 11.62
CA GLU A 79 1.86 12.55 13.05
C GLU A 79 3.17 12.67 13.86
N GLY A 80 4.28 13.06 13.22
CA GLY A 80 5.59 13.31 13.83
C GLY A 80 6.47 12.08 14.01
N TRP A 81 6.16 10.98 13.32
CA TRP A 81 6.90 9.74 13.37
C TRP A 81 7.83 9.60 12.17
N THR A 82 8.86 8.77 12.29
CA THR A 82 9.46 8.13 11.12
C THR A 82 8.78 6.78 10.86
N VAL A 83 8.82 6.29 9.62
CA VAL A 83 8.30 4.96 9.26
C VAL A 83 8.87 3.87 10.17
N ASP A 84 10.19 3.86 10.38
CA ASP A 84 10.87 2.88 11.24
C ASP A 84 10.38 2.92 12.69
N GLN A 85 10.19 4.12 13.25
CA GLN A 85 9.67 4.28 14.61
C GLN A 85 8.25 3.75 14.71
N PHE A 86 7.38 4.14 13.76
CA PHE A 86 5.99 3.72 13.77
C PHE A 86 5.84 2.19 13.67
N PHE A 87 6.57 1.55 12.74
CA PHE A 87 6.55 0.09 12.63
C PHE A 87 7.18 -0.61 13.83
N SER A 88 8.20 -0.03 14.46
CA SER A 88 8.78 -0.60 15.68
C SER A 88 7.77 -0.59 16.83
N GLU A 89 7.03 0.52 16.99
CA GLU A 89 5.96 0.63 17.99
C GLU A 89 4.81 -0.34 17.72
N LEU A 90 4.37 -0.46 16.46
CA LEU A 90 3.34 -1.43 16.06
C LEU A 90 3.78 -2.86 16.36
N LYS A 91 4.98 -3.26 15.94
CA LYS A 91 5.53 -4.61 16.16
C LYS A 91 5.65 -4.96 17.65
N GLY A 92 5.91 -3.98 18.51
CA GLY A 92 5.93 -4.19 19.95
C GLY A 92 4.56 -4.51 20.55
N ARG A 93 3.47 -4.30 19.80
CA ARG A 93 2.09 -4.38 20.28
C ARG A 93 1.25 -5.45 19.59
N VAL A 94 1.69 -5.99 18.46
CA VAL A 94 0.91 -7.00 17.70
C VAL A 94 0.56 -8.27 18.49
N GLU A 95 1.26 -8.58 19.58
CA GLU A 95 0.93 -9.72 20.44
C GLU A 95 -0.21 -9.41 21.42
N GLU A 96 -0.41 -8.14 21.77
CA GLU A 96 -1.38 -7.67 22.79
C GLU A 96 -2.57 -6.93 22.18
N ASP A 97 -2.44 -6.45 20.96
CA ASP A 97 -3.39 -5.62 20.24
C ASP A 97 -3.68 -6.23 18.85
N GLU A 98 -4.87 -6.83 18.72
CA GLU A 98 -5.32 -7.48 17.49
C GLU A 98 -5.47 -6.48 16.33
N ASP A 99 -5.88 -5.23 16.62
CA ASP A 99 -6.03 -4.20 15.59
C ASP A 99 -4.67 -3.84 15.00
N CYS A 100 -3.62 -3.76 15.83
CA CYS A 100 -2.24 -3.57 15.36
C CYS A 100 -1.77 -4.75 14.49
N ALA A 101 -2.11 -6.00 14.87
CA ALA A 101 -1.73 -7.19 14.12
C ALA A 101 -2.40 -7.23 12.74
N VAL A 102 -3.71 -6.97 12.70
CA VAL A 102 -4.49 -6.88 11.46
C VAL A 102 -3.97 -5.76 10.57
N PHE A 103 -3.72 -4.58 11.14
CA PHE A 103 -3.21 -3.43 10.39
C PHE A 103 -1.87 -3.74 9.71
N VAL A 104 -0.91 -4.31 10.44
CA VAL A 104 0.40 -4.69 9.85
C VAL A 104 0.22 -5.69 8.72
N GLN A 105 -0.64 -6.70 8.91
CA GLN A 105 -0.91 -7.70 7.88
C GLN A 105 -1.53 -7.07 6.62
N VAL A 106 -2.48 -6.15 6.79
CA VAL A 106 -3.14 -5.44 5.69
C VAL A 106 -2.13 -4.60 4.91
N ILE A 107 -1.34 -3.76 5.59
CA ILE A 107 -0.35 -2.89 4.95
C ILE A 107 0.69 -3.70 4.17
N LEU A 108 1.20 -4.79 4.75
CA LEU A 108 2.14 -5.68 4.06
C LEU A 108 1.51 -6.29 2.81
N SER A 109 0.24 -6.70 2.88
CA SER A 109 -0.47 -7.30 1.75
C SER A 109 -0.62 -6.32 0.60
N ILE A 110 -0.93 -5.04 0.85
CA ILE A 110 -1.04 -4.01 -0.21
C ILE A 110 0.29 -3.81 -0.94
N SER A 111 1.40 -3.85 -0.21
CA SER A 111 2.74 -3.64 -0.75
C SER A 111 3.32 -4.85 -1.48
N ASP A 112 2.69 -6.03 -1.37
CA ASP A 112 3.22 -7.25 -1.94
C ASP A 112 3.08 -7.29 -3.48
N TYR A 113 3.89 -8.15 -4.09
CA TYR A 113 3.92 -8.27 -5.54
C TYR A 113 2.61 -8.82 -6.11
N SER A 114 1.88 -9.65 -5.35
CA SER A 114 0.66 -10.29 -5.85
C SER A 114 -0.47 -9.29 -5.98
N SER A 115 -0.68 -8.49 -4.93
CA SER A 115 -1.62 -7.36 -4.89
C SER A 115 -1.28 -6.34 -5.96
N PHE A 116 0.01 -6.08 -6.19
CA PHE A 116 0.45 -5.23 -7.29
C PHE A 116 0.00 -5.77 -8.66
N VAL A 117 0.26 -7.05 -8.96
CA VAL A 117 -0.13 -7.64 -10.26
C VAL A 117 -1.64 -7.69 -10.40
N ASP A 118 -2.37 -8.04 -9.34
CA ASP A 118 -3.84 -8.10 -9.35
C ASP A 118 -4.45 -6.73 -9.58
N MET A 119 -3.90 -5.68 -8.97
CA MET A 119 -4.29 -4.29 -9.20
C MET A 119 -4.07 -3.88 -10.66
N MET A 120 -2.89 -4.18 -11.23
CA MET A 120 -2.59 -3.89 -12.64
C MET A 120 -3.51 -4.65 -13.60
N ALA A 121 -3.77 -5.93 -13.34
CA ALA A 121 -4.68 -6.76 -14.14
C ALA A 121 -6.12 -6.24 -14.06
N SER A 122 -6.58 -5.84 -12.87
CA SER A 122 -7.89 -5.24 -12.63
C SER A 122 -8.03 -3.93 -13.39
N TYR A 123 -7.05 -3.03 -13.33
CA TYR A 123 -7.05 -1.78 -14.09
C TYR A 123 -7.18 -2.04 -15.59
N CYS A 124 -6.38 -2.96 -16.15
CA CYS A 124 -6.48 -3.35 -17.56
C CYS A 124 -7.85 -3.93 -17.92
N LYS A 125 -8.48 -4.70 -17.04
CA LYS A 125 -9.82 -5.27 -17.26
C LYS A 125 -10.91 -4.19 -17.39
N HIS A 126 -10.82 -3.13 -16.59
CA HIS A 126 -11.82 -2.06 -16.59
C HIS A 126 -11.57 -0.99 -17.65
N HIS A 127 -10.31 -0.78 -18.06
CA HIS A 127 -9.91 0.32 -18.95
C HIS A 127 -9.43 -0.08 -20.35
N ARG A 128 -9.09 -1.36 -20.61
CA ARG A 128 -8.74 -1.86 -21.96
C ARG A 128 -9.84 -2.81 -22.46
N LYS A 129 -10.60 -2.37 -23.48
CA LYS A 129 -11.53 -3.20 -24.24
C LYS A 129 -10.79 -4.15 -25.19
#